data_AF-A0A727G9P1-F1
#
_entry.id   AF-A0A727G9P1-F1
#
_cell.length_a   1.000
_cell.length_b   1.000
_cell.length_c   1.000
_cell.angle_alpha   90.00
_cell.angle_beta   90.00
_cell.angle_gamma   90.00
#
_symmetry.space_group_name_H-M   'P 1'
#
loop_
_entity.id
_entity.type
_entity.pdbx_description
1 polymer ?
#
loop_
_entity_poly.entity_id
_entity_poly.type
_entity_poly.pdbx_seq_one_letter_code
_entity_poly.pdbx_strand_id
1 'polypeptide(L)'
;MHKNGKFIPLLALGFTFFLSGCDYFADKHLVEEMKEQQKEQETKINLLEKQQKEQEAKINLLEKQQATIINTTKKVTEVVGRVERKQRLFDYTELDPSQTHYFIINNGNIGLAGRILSIEPIDNGSVIHLDLVNL
;
A
#
# COMPACT_ATOMS: atom_id res chain seq x y z
N MET A 1 50.07 -68.79 -29.05
CA MET A 1 49.98 -68.10 -27.74
C MET A 1 49.12 -66.86 -27.97
N HIS A 2 48.02 -66.52 -27.28
CA HIS A 2 47.38 -66.98 -26.05
C HIS A 2 45.87 -66.68 -26.17
N LYS A 3 45.03 -67.55 -25.61
CA LYS A 3 43.57 -67.37 -25.40
C LYS A 3 43.30 -66.18 -24.46
N ASN A 4 42.09 -65.58 -24.53
CA ASN A 4 41.19 -65.40 -23.37
C ASN A 4 39.91 -64.64 -23.77
N GLY A 5 38.79 -65.37 -23.82
CA GLY A 5 37.46 -64.78 -23.80
C GLY A 5 37.12 -64.22 -22.42
N LYS A 6 36.27 -63.19 -22.39
CA LYS A 6 35.53 -62.81 -21.18
C LYS A 6 34.07 -62.63 -21.53
N PHE A 7 33.29 -63.51 -20.92
CA PHE A 7 31.85 -63.54 -20.78
C PHE A 7 31.27 -62.14 -20.52
N ILE A 8 30.31 -61.75 -21.35
CA ILE A 8 29.34 -60.70 -21.01
C ILE A 8 28.41 -61.31 -19.94
N PRO A 9 28.23 -60.69 -18.77
CA PRO A 9 27.49 -61.31 -17.69
C PRO A 9 26.00 -61.38 -18.05
N LEU A 10 25.45 -62.60 -17.95
CA LEU A 10 24.01 -62.91 -18.04
C LEU A 10 23.13 -62.06 -17.10
N LEU A 11 23.73 -61.31 -16.17
CA LEU A 11 23.06 -60.40 -15.24
C LEU A 11 22.48 -59.14 -15.92
N ALA A 12 23.06 -58.72 -17.05
CA ALA A 12 22.60 -57.51 -17.76
C ALA A 12 21.31 -57.73 -18.56
N LEU A 13 20.99 -58.98 -18.93
CA LEU A 13 19.76 -59.33 -19.64
C LEU A 13 18.57 -59.60 -18.69
N GLY A 14 18.82 -59.82 -17.39
CA GLY A 14 17.77 -59.99 -16.39
C GLY A 14 17.14 -58.67 -15.94
N PHE A 15 17.90 -57.57 -15.93
CA PHE A 15 17.41 -56.26 -15.50
C PHE A 15 16.62 -55.51 -16.57
N THR A 16 16.84 -55.79 -17.86
CA THR A 16 16.06 -55.17 -18.95
C THR A 16 14.64 -55.72 -19.05
N PHE A 17 14.34 -56.90 -18.48
CA PHE A 17 12.99 -57.47 -18.48
C PHE A 17 12.11 -57.02 -17.30
N PHE A 18 12.71 -56.65 -16.16
CA PHE A 18 11.94 -56.13 -15.01
C PHE A 18 11.59 -54.65 -15.15
N LEU A 19 12.41 -53.85 -15.85
CA LEU A 19 12.12 -52.43 -16.10
C LEU A 19 11.20 -52.20 -17.31
N SER A 20 11.08 -53.17 -18.23
CA SER A 20 10.09 -53.14 -19.32
C SER A 20 8.71 -53.67 -18.92
N GLY A 21 8.60 -54.29 -17.73
CA GLY A 21 7.36 -54.92 -17.24
C GLY A 21 6.44 -53.98 -16.45
N CYS A 22 6.97 -52.88 -15.90
CA CYS A 22 6.15 -51.84 -15.26
C CYS A 22 5.49 -50.87 -16.25
N ASP A 23 5.83 -50.98 -17.54
CA ASP A 23 5.33 -50.10 -18.60
C ASP A 23 4.25 -50.77 -19.48
N TYR A 24 3.93 -52.06 -19.26
CA TYR A 24 3.23 -52.83 -20.29
C TYR A 24 1.72 -52.99 -20.13
N PHE A 25 1.13 -52.72 -18.95
CA PHE A 25 -0.32 -52.57 -18.83
C PHE A 25 -0.63 -51.60 -17.69
N ALA A 26 -0.90 -50.34 -18.03
CA ALA A 26 -1.56 -49.44 -17.09
C ALA A 26 -2.88 -50.11 -16.65
N ASP A 27 -3.04 -50.35 -15.35
CA ASP A 27 -4.22 -51.01 -14.81
C ASP A 27 -5.47 -50.21 -15.24
N LYS A 28 -6.42 -50.87 -15.90
CA LYS A 28 -7.60 -50.23 -16.47
C LYS A 28 -8.41 -49.49 -15.39
N HIS A 29 -8.38 -49.98 -14.16
CA HIS A 29 -9.01 -49.32 -13.01
C HIS A 29 -8.30 -48.01 -12.65
N LEU A 30 -6.96 -48.03 -12.59
CA LEU A 30 -6.13 -46.87 -12.30
C LEU A 30 -6.28 -45.78 -13.39
N VAL A 31 -6.39 -46.18 -14.65
CA VAL A 31 -6.60 -45.26 -15.78
C VAL A 31 -7.97 -44.57 -15.72
N GLU A 32 -9.05 -45.27 -15.34
CA GLU A 32 -10.37 -44.64 -15.18
C GLU A 32 -10.45 -43.76 -13.93
N GLU A 33 -9.85 -44.15 -12.79
CA GLU A 33 -9.75 -43.26 -11.62
C GLU A 33 -8.99 -41.97 -11.96
N MET A 34 -7.86 -42.07 -12.66
CA MET A 34 -7.10 -40.89 -13.10
C MET A 34 -7.91 -40.01 -14.05
N LYS A 35 -8.76 -40.60 -14.90
CA LYS A 35 -9.59 -39.87 -15.86
C LYS A 35 -10.78 -39.19 -15.19
N GLU A 36 -11.41 -39.81 -14.19
CA GLU A 36 -12.41 -39.15 -13.35
C GLU A 36 -11.79 -37.99 -12.57
N GLN A 37 -10.61 -38.21 -11.98
CA GLN A 37 -9.89 -37.18 -11.25
C GLN A 37 -9.46 -36.02 -12.17
N GLN A 38 -9.08 -36.31 -13.41
CA GLN A 38 -8.75 -35.29 -14.42
C GLN A 38 -9.98 -34.46 -14.81
N LYS A 39 -11.16 -35.08 -14.99
CA LYS A 39 -12.41 -34.35 -15.23
C LYS A 39 -12.81 -33.47 -14.05
N GLU A 40 -12.64 -33.97 -12.82
CA GLU A 40 -12.93 -33.18 -11.62
C GLU A 40 -11.97 -31.98 -11.51
N GLN A 41 -10.68 -32.18 -11.81
CA GLN A 41 -9.71 -31.08 -11.87
C GLN A 41 -10.05 -30.07 -12.96
N GLU A 42 -10.46 -30.50 -14.16
CA GLU A 42 -10.84 -29.62 -15.26
C GLU A 42 -12.05 -28.73 -14.89
N THR A 43 -13.05 -29.29 -14.20
CA THR A 43 -14.19 -28.49 -13.71
C THR A 43 -13.78 -27.48 -12.64
N LYS A 44 -12.87 -27.85 -11.72
CA LYS A 44 -12.31 -26.94 -10.71
C LYS A 44 -11.50 -25.80 -11.35
N ILE A 45 -10.69 -26.11 -12.38
CA ILE A 45 -9.92 -25.11 -13.12
C ILE A 45 -10.87 -24.12 -13.81
N ASN A 46 -11.89 -24.61 -14.53
CA ASN A 46 -12.87 -23.74 -15.20
C ASN A 46 -13.61 -22.81 -14.21
N LEU A 47 -13.92 -23.30 -13.00
CA LEU A 47 -14.53 -22.49 -11.96
C LEU A 47 -13.57 -21.41 -11.45
N LEU A 48 -12.31 -21.77 -11.20
CA LEU A 48 -11.27 -20.83 -10.75
C LEU A 48 -10.98 -19.75 -11.80
N GLU A 49 -10.92 -20.11 -13.08
CA GLU A 49 -10.74 -19.14 -14.17
C GLU A 49 -11.92 -18.15 -14.25
N LYS A 50 -13.15 -18.63 -14.05
CA LYS A 50 -14.32 -17.75 -14.00
C LYS A 50 -14.23 -16.79 -12.81
N GLN A 51 -13.87 -17.30 -11.63
CA GLN A 51 -13.68 -16.47 -10.43
C GLN A 51 -12.56 -15.44 -10.62
N GLN A 52 -11.45 -15.82 -11.26
CA GLN A 52 -10.34 -14.91 -11.56
C GLN A 52 -10.79 -13.75 -12.45
N LYS A 53 -11.52 -14.02 -13.54
CA LYS A 53 -12.06 -12.99 -14.44
C LYS A 53 -13.02 -12.04 -13.71
N GLU A 54 -13.86 -12.57 -12.84
CA GLU A 54 -14.77 -11.76 -12.01
C GLU A 54 -14.00 -10.89 -11.00
N GLN A 55 -12.94 -11.41 -10.38
CA GLN A 55 -12.10 -10.66 -9.45
C GLN A 55 -11.31 -9.56 -10.17
N GLU A 56 -10.75 -9.83 -11.34
CA GLU A 56 -10.02 -8.85 -12.15
C GLU A 56 -10.91 -7.67 -12.54
N ALA A 57 -12.16 -7.93 -12.94
CA ALA A 57 -13.12 -6.87 -13.23
C ALA A 57 -13.43 -6.00 -12.00
N LYS A 58 -13.55 -6.62 -10.81
CA LYS A 58 -13.77 -5.90 -9.55
C LYS A 58 -12.57 -5.05 -9.15
N ILE A 59 -11.35 -5.58 -9.28
CA ILE A 59 -10.10 -4.85 -8.98
C ILE A 59 -9.98 -3.63 -9.88
N ASN A 60 -10.17 -3.78 -11.18
CA ASN A 60 -10.12 -2.66 -12.13
C ASN A 60 -11.14 -1.55 -11.81
N LEU A 61 -12.33 -1.92 -11.34
CA LEU A 61 -13.33 -0.93 -10.91
C LEU A 61 -12.87 -0.20 -9.63
N LEU A 62 -12.36 -0.95 -8.65
CA LEU A 62 -11.87 -0.41 -7.38
C LEU A 62 -10.68 0.53 -7.60
N GLU A 63 -9.73 0.20 -8.47
CA GLU A 63 -8.57 1.04 -8.77
C GLU A 63 -8.97 2.37 -9.42
N LYS A 64 -9.90 2.34 -10.38
CA LYS A 64 -10.45 3.56 -11.00
C LYS A 64 -11.18 4.45 -9.98
N GLN A 65 -11.97 3.83 -9.10
CA GLN A 65 -12.63 4.54 -8.00
C GLN A 65 -11.59 5.11 -7.01
N GLN A 66 -10.57 4.36 -6.66
CA GLN A 66 -9.53 4.77 -5.73
C GLN A 66 -8.72 5.96 -6.25
N ALA A 67 -8.38 6.00 -7.54
CA ALA A 67 -7.71 7.17 -8.15
C ALA A 67 -8.57 8.45 -8.02
N THR A 68 -9.89 8.30 -8.21
CA THR A 68 -10.85 9.40 -8.04
C THR A 68 -10.96 9.84 -6.58
N ILE A 69 -11.01 8.88 -5.65
CA ILE A 69 -11.05 9.14 -4.21
C ILE A 69 -9.78 9.88 -3.77
N ILE A 70 -8.59 9.42 -4.17
CA ILE A 70 -7.31 10.06 -3.82
C ILE A 70 -7.30 11.53 -4.25
N ASN A 71 -7.68 11.81 -5.50
CA ASN A 71 -7.72 13.18 -6.02
C ASN A 71 -8.75 14.05 -5.27
N THR A 72 -9.90 13.48 -4.93
CA THR A 72 -10.95 14.19 -4.18
C THR A 72 -10.50 14.48 -2.76
N THR A 73 -9.94 13.50 -2.06
CA THR A 73 -9.40 13.64 -0.71
C THR A 73 -8.30 14.71 -0.67
N LYS A 74 -7.39 14.73 -1.66
CA LYS A 74 -6.37 15.78 -1.77
C LYS A 74 -7.01 17.18 -1.79
N LYS A 75 -8.01 17.40 -2.63
CA LYS A 75 -8.74 18.69 -2.70
C LYS A 75 -9.41 19.03 -1.37
N VAL A 76 -10.04 18.05 -0.71
CA VAL A 76 -10.69 18.26 0.59
C VAL A 76 -9.66 18.67 1.65
N THR A 77 -8.54 17.94 1.77
CA THR A 77 -7.50 18.27 2.75
C THR A 77 -6.90 19.66 2.54
N GLU A 78 -6.74 20.08 1.28
CA GLU A 78 -6.26 21.42 0.96
C GLU A 78 -7.23 22.51 1.43
N VAL A 79 -8.54 22.31 1.19
CA VAL A 79 -9.57 23.26 1.61
C VAL A 79 -9.71 23.28 3.13
N VAL A 80 -9.77 22.12 3.78
CA VAL A 80 -9.90 22.01 5.24
C VAL A 80 -8.72 22.71 5.93
N GLY A 81 -7.49 22.48 5.47
CA GLY A 81 -6.31 23.16 6.04
C GLY A 81 -6.34 24.68 5.86
N ARG A 82 -6.94 25.19 4.77
CA ARG A 82 -7.15 26.65 4.59
C ARG A 82 -8.22 27.19 5.53
N VAL A 83 -9.31 26.45 5.74
CA VAL A 83 -10.39 26.84 6.66
C VAL A 83 -9.87 26.89 8.10
N GLU A 84 -9.15 25.86 8.53
CA GLU A 84 -8.54 25.80 9.87
C GLU A 84 -7.57 26.95 10.11
N ARG A 85 -6.68 27.25 9.14
CA ARG A 85 -5.76 28.39 9.25
C ARG A 85 -6.48 29.74 9.38
N LYS A 86 -7.65 29.89 8.76
CA LYS A 86 -8.47 31.10 8.92
C LYS A 86 -9.14 31.15 10.29
N GLN A 87 -9.61 30.01 10.80
CA GLN A 87 -10.21 29.93 12.13
C GLN A 87 -9.20 30.30 13.22
N ARG A 88 -7.94 29.86 13.07
CA ARG A 88 -6.83 30.18 13.97
C ARG A 88 -6.64 31.67 14.22
N LEU A 89 -6.95 32.53 13.25
CA LEU A 89 -6.86 33.99 13.38
C LEU A 89 -7.79 34.55 14.47
N PHE A 90 -8.84 33.81 14.84
CA PHE A 90 -9.70 34.15 15.97
C PHE A 90 -9.23 33.53 17.28
N ASP A 91 -8.45 32.44 17.23
CA ASP A 91 -7.95 31.79 18.43
C ASP A 91 -6.79 32.59 19.05
N TYR A 92 -5.89 33.10 18.20
CA TYR A 92 -4.73 33.90 18.60
C TYR A 92 -4.09 34.65 17.41
N THR A 93 -3.22 35.61 17.73
CA THR A 93 -2.46 36.39 16.75
C THR A 93 -0.99 35.97 16.77
N GLU A 94 -0.53 35.33 15.69
CA GLU A 94 0.89 35.04 15.48
C GLU A 94 1.56 36.22 14.79
N LEU A 95 2.72 36.67 15.29
CA LEU A 95 3.49 37.76 14.69
C LEU A 95 4.99 37.59 14.95
N ASP A 96 5.80 38.12 14.03
CA ASP A 96 7.23 38.36 14.26
C ASP A 96 7.38 39.79 14.82
N PRO A 97 7.70 39.96 16.11
CA PRO A 97 7.72 41.27 16.73
C PRO A 97 8.84 42.17 16.16
N SER A 98 9.89 41.60 15.57
CA SER A 98 10.97 42.36 14.94
C SER A 98 10.56 43.02 13.61
N GLN A 99 9.51 42.51 12.96
CA GLN A 99 9.00 43.00 11.67
C GLN A 99 7.59 43.59 11.78
N THR A 100 7.05 43.72 12.99
CA THR A 100 5.65 44.14 13.22
C THR A 100 5.61 45.42 14.06
N HIS A 101 4.94 46.45 13.55
CA HIS A 101 4.67 47.66 14.35
C HIS A 101 3.25 47.67 14.92
N TYR A 102 2.24 47.33 14.13
CA TYR A 102 0.84 47.23 14.56
C TYR A 102 0.32 45.80 14.43
N PHE A 103 -0.55 45.38 15.35
CA PHE A 103 -1.22 44.08 15.31
C PHE A 103 -2.62 44.16 15.93
N ILE A 104 -3.46 43.17 15.62
CA ILE A 104 -4.83 43.05 16.12
C ILE A 104 -4.97 41.71 16.84
N ILE A 105 -5.63 41.70 18.00
CA ILE A 105 -6.09 40.49 18.69
C ILE A 105 -7.61 40.54 18.69
N ASN A 106 -8.27 39.55 18.09
CA ASN A 106 -9.72 39.50 18.06
C ASN A 106 -10.20 38.05 18.16
N ASN A 107 -10.96 37.74 19.21
CA ASN A 107 -11.50 36.39 19.43
C ASN A 107 -12.99 36.24 19.08
N GLY A 108 -13.56 37.23 18.39
CA GLY A 108 -14.98 37.31 18.07
C GLY A 108 -15.84 37.98 19.15
N ASN A 109 -15.32 38.16 20.37
CA ASN A 109 -16.02 38.83 21.47
C ASN A 109 -15.35 40.16 21.85
N ILE A 110 -14.03 40.16 22.02
CA ILE A 110 -13.23 41.32 22.39
C ILE A 110 -12.19 41.56 21.30
N GLY A 111 -12.09 42.81 20.85
CA GLY A 111 -11.06 43.26 19.92
C GLY A 111 -10.07 44.19 20.61
N LEU A 112 -8.78 43.90 20.50
CA LEU A 112 -7.70 44.78 20.92
C LEU A 112 -6.83 45.12 19.72
N ALA A 113 -6.40 46.38 19.62
CA ALA A 113 -5.30 46.76 18.75
C ALA A 113 -4.06 47.03 19.60
N GLY A 114 -2.91 46.56 19.12
CA GLY A 114 -1.63 46.78 19.75
C GLY A 114 -0.64 47.47 18.83
N ARG A 115 0.27 48.25 19.42
CA ARG A 115 1.46 48.77 18.72
C ARG A 115 2.73 48.51 19.52
N ILE A 116 3.77 48.01 18.85
CA ILE A 116 5.09 47.77 19.46
C ILE A 116 5.90 49.08 19.36
N LEU A 117 6.37 49.56 20.51
CA LEU A 117 7.15 50.79 20.64
C LEU A 117 8.65 50.51 20.57
N SER A 118 9.13 49.55 21.36
CA SER A 118 10.52 49.09 21.38
C SER A 118 10.62 47.65 21.85
N ILE A 119 11.72 46.99 21.47
CA ILE A 119 12.12 45.67 21.95
C ILE A 119 13.53 45.81 22.52
N GLU A 120 13.67 45.65 23.82
CA GLU A 120 14.92 45.87 24.54
C GLU A 120 15.48 44.55 25.07
N PRO A 121 16.80 44.31 24.93
CA PRO A 121 17.44 43.15 25.54
C PRO A 121 17.58 43.35 27.05
N ILE A 122 17.32 42.29 27.81
CA ILE A 122 17.58 42.21 29.24
C ILE A 122 18.45 41.00 29.54
N ASP A 123 18.91 40.85 30.79
CA ASP A 123 19.66 39.66 31.18
C ASP A 123 18.83 38.39 30.90
N ASN A 124 19.36 37.53 30.03
CA ASN A 124 18.73 36.31 29.56
C ASN A 124 17.31 36.46 28.94
N GLY A 125 16.99 37.59 28.30
CA GLY A 125 15.67 37.76 27.67
C GLY A 125 15.46 39.08 26.93
N SER A 126 14.19 39.37 26.63
CA SER A 126 13.76 40.63 25.98
C SER A 126 12.53 41.20 26.67
N VAL A 127 12.39 42.53 26.65
CA VAL A 127 11.19 43.27 27.05
C VAL A 127 10.60 43.94 25.82
N ILE A 128 9.29 43.74 25.61
CA ILE A 128 8.55 44.43 24.54
C ILE A 128 7.72 45.52 25.20
N HIS A 129 8.02 46.78 24.88
CA HIS A 129 7.20 47.91 25.26
C HIS A 129 6.13 48.11 24.19
N LEU A 130 4.86 48.03 24.57
CA LEU A 130 3.74 48.12 23.64
C LEU A 130 2.56 48.88 24.27
N ASP A 131 1.75 49.51 23.41
CA ASP A 131 0.46 50.05 23.81
C ASP A 131 -0.66 49.14 23.33
N LEU A 132 -1.70 48.98 24.15
CA LEU A 132 -2.94 48.29 23.80
C LEU A 132 -4.13 49.24 23.90
N VAL A 133 -5.06 49.11 22.96
CA VAL A 133 -6.32 49.85 22.96
C VAL A 133 -7.49 48.88 22.74
N ASN A 134 -8.56 49.08 23.50
CA ASN A 134 -9.82 48.34 23.33
C ASN A 134 -10.61 48.92 22.15
N LEU A 135 -11.09 48.05 21.26
CA LEU A 135 -11.83 48.40 20.04
C LEU A 135 -13.34 48.39 20.24
#